data_AF-A0A257MN53-F1
#
_entry.id   AF-A0A257MN53-F1
#
_cell.length_a   1.000
_cell.length_b   1.000
_cell.length_c   1.000
_cell.angle_alpha   90.00
_cell.angle_beta   90.00
_cell.angle_gamma   90.00
#
_symmetry.space_group_name_H-M   'P 1'
#
loop_
_entity.id
_entity.type
_entity.pdbx_description
1 polymer ?
#
loop_
_entity_poly.entity_id
_entity_poly.type
_entity_poly.pdbx_seq_one_letter_code
_entity_poly.pdbx_strand_id
1 'polypeptide(L)'
;MAAVRGFKIEPKQLRIYGLIGSVVGIYLAYLLNAITGTTIFSFVGALAAILGAVMGANAVRRVCAYGIGTGVPSIGMLSLGMGVVAVLFGLSIAEQMGIGILGVIIALVYSMIFGYVVGLIANRVMGFNIPVMEEGLTDLSGAGTLAILGWSFAISGSLGYADIVNSVINTGFLAIIFICGGLAILHPFNANLGPDEKQDRTLVNA
;
A
#
# COMPACT_ATOMS: atom_id res chain seq x y z
N MET A 1 31.70 25.06 -2.99
CA MET A 1 30.27 24.70 -3.14
C MET A 1 29.93 23.72 -2.03
N ALA A 2 29.16 24.17 -1.04
CA ALA A 2 28.70 23.31 0.04
C ALA A 2 27.65 22.33 -0.51
N ALA A 3 27.90 21.03 -0.38
CA ALA A 3 26.92 20.01 -0.71
C ALA A 3 25.66 20.25 0.15
N VAL A 4 24.54 20.56 -0.50
CA VAL A 4 23.23 20.59 0.14
C VAL A 4 23.00 19.17 0.69
N ARG A 5 23.09 19.01 2.01
CA ARG A 5 22.75 17.76 2.70
C ARG A 5 21.24 17.58 2.58
N GLY A 6 20.78 16.97 1.49
CA GLY A 6 19.42 16.48 1.38
C GLY A 6 19.12 15.53 2.54
N PHE A 7 17.97 15.71 3.19
CA PHE A 7 17.48 14.82 4.24
C PHE A 7 17.31 13.40 3.66
N LYS A 8 18.33 12.54 3.79
CA LYS A 8 18.21 11.10 3.50
C LYS A 8 17.41 10.46 4.63
N ILE A 9 16.10 10.29 4.43
CA ILE A 9 15.27 9.47 5.32
C ILE A 9 15.71 8.02 5.18
N GLU A 10 15.99 7.35 6.30
CA GLU A 10 16.41 5.96 6.29
C GLU A 10 15.26 5.03 5.82
N PRO A 11 15.50 4.00 5.00
CA PRO A 11 14.43 3.13 4.49
C PRO A 11 13.55 2.50 5.57
N LYS A 12 14.13 2.18 6.74
CA LYS A 12 13.39 1.67 7.90
C LYS A 12 12.47 2.72 8.51
N GLN A 13 12.93 3.97 8.62
CA GLN A 13 12.11 5.06 9.11
C GLN A 13 10.94 5.35 8.16
N LEU A 14 11.19 5.34 6.85
CA LEU A 14 10.16 5.54 5.84
C LEU A 14 9.08 4.44 5.88
N ARG A 15 9.48 3.18 6.09
CA ARG A 15 8.56 2.06 6.30
C ARG A 15 7.65 2.29 7.50
N ILE A 16 8.22 2.67 8.65
CA ILE A 16 7.47 2.91 9.88
C ILE A 16 6.51 4.09 9.72
N TYR A 17 6.96 5.20 9.12
CA TYR A 17 6.11 6.37 8.89
C TYR A 17 4.97 6.07 7.91
N GLY A 18 5.23 5.31 6.85
CA GLY A 18 4.19 4.91 5.90
C GLY A 18 3.14 4.00 6.54
N LEU A 19 3.57 2.98 7.29
CA LEU A 19 2.67 2.04 7.95
C LEU A 19 1.85 2.71 9.05
N ILE A 20 2.51 3.36 10.02
CA ILE A 20 1.83 4.00 11.16
C ILE A 20 1.01 5.19 10.67
N GLY A 21 1.57 6.04 9.81
CA GLY A 21 0.88 7.22 9.30
C GLY A 21 -0.38 6.87 8.52
N SER A 22 -0.35 5.80 7.72
CA SER A 22 -1.52 5.34 6.98
C SER A 22 -2.59 4.75 7.90
N VAL A 23 -2.22 3.88 8.83
CA VAL A 23 -3.17 3.27 9.78
C VAL A 23 -3.82 4.33 10.67
N VAL A 24 -3.01 5.20 11.27
CA VAL A 24 -3.50 6.29 12.13
C VAL A 24 -4.37 7.25 11.33
N GLY A 25 -3.98 7.60 10.10
CA GLY A 25 -4.76 8.49 9.25
C GLY A 25 -6.12 7.90 8.84
N ILE A 26 -6.20 6.61 8.51
CA ILE A 26 -7.47 5.93 8.20
C ILE A 26 -8.38 5.89 9.43
N TYR A 27 -7.84 5.55 10.61
CA TYR A 27 -8.63 5.55 11.85
C TYR A 27 -9.05 6.95 12.29
N LEU A 28 -8.19 7.95 12.12
CA LEU A 28 -8.54 9.33 12.40
C LEU A 28 -9.68 9.80 11.49
N ALA A 29 -9.62 9.48 10.20
CA ALA A 29 -10.67 9.81 9.25
C ALA A 29 -12.01 9.11 9.61
N TYR A 30 -11.96 7.85 10.03
CA TYR A 30 -13.12 7.13 10.55
C TYR A 30 -13.72 7.79 11.81
N LEU A 31 -12.88 8.15 12.79
CA LEU A 31 -13.34 8.82 14.02
C LEU A 31 -13.92 10.21 13.73
N LEU A 32 -13.31 10.98 12.84
CA LEU A 32 -13.81 12.30 12.45
C LEU A 32 -15.18 12.21 11.78
N ASN A 33 -15.39 11.23 10.88
CA ASN A 33 -16.70 10.98 10.29
C ASN A 33 -17.74 10.58 11.36
N ALA A 34 -17.36 9.74 12.32
CA ALA A 34 -18.25 9.31 13.40
C ALA A 34 -18.66 10.47 14.33
N ILE A 35 -17.72 11.36 14.69
CA ILE A 35 -17.98 12.48 15.60
C ILE A 35 -18.77 13.60 14.93
N THR A 36 -18.48 13.90 13.66
CA THR A 36 -19.12 15.01 12.93
C THR A 36 -20.42 14.60 12.25
N GLY A 37 -20.72 13.30 12.15
CA GLY A 37 -21.89 12.79 11.43
C GLY A 37 -21.84 13.08 9.93
N THR A 38 -20.66 13.37 9.38
CA THR A 38 -20.46 13.66 7.95
C THR A 38 -19.54 12.62 7.33
N THR A 39 -19.64 12.42 6.01
CA THR A 39 -18.73 11.54 5.26
C THR A 39 -17.54 12.29 4.68
N ILE A 40 -17.49 13.63 4.82
CA ILE A 40 -16.52 14.49 4.14
C ILE A 40 -15.10 14.15 4.58
N PHE A 41 -14.84 13.82 5.84
CA PHE A 41 -13.47 13.53 6.31
C PHE A 41 -12.91 12.21 5.77
N SER A 42 -13.67 11.43 5.00
CA SER A 42 -13.16 10.23 4.31
C SER A 42 -12.00 10.55 3.35
N PHE A 43 -11.90 11.79 2.84
CA PHE A 43 -10.75 12.21 2.02
C PHE A 43 -9.42 12.14 2.79
N VAL A 44 -9.45 12.29 4.12
CA VAL A 44 -8.24 12.16 4.96
C VAL A 44 -7.73 10.73 4.92
N GLY A 45 -8.61 9.74 4.78
CA GLY A 45 -8.25 8.35 4.53
C GLY A 45 -7.54 8.16 3.19
N ALA A 46 -7.93 8.89 2.15
CA ALA A 46 -7.21 8.88 0.87
C ALA A 46 -5.81 9.52 0.98
N LEU A 47 -5.66 10.58 1.77
CA LEU A 47 -4.33 11.17 2.03
C LEU A 47 -3.46 10.20 2.84
N ALA A 48 -4.04 9.50 3.81
CA ALA A 48 -3.37 8.47 4.59
C ALA A 48 -2.91 7.28 3.71
N ALA A 49 -3.68 6.91 2.68
CA ALA A 49 -3.28 5.91 1.70
C ALA A 49 -2.01 6.29 0.93
N ILE A 50 -1.74 7.59 0.70
CA ILE A 50 -0.51 8.06 0.04
C ILE A 50 0.72 7.67 0.86
N LEU A 51 0.65 7.77 2.20
CA LEU A 51 1.76 7.35 3.07
C LEU A 51 2.05 5.85 2.94
N GLY A 52 0.99 5.04 2.82
CA GLY A 52 1.11 3.61 2.51
C GLY A 52 1.74 3.37 1.13
N ALA A 53 1.31 4.11 0.11
CA ALA A 53 1.89 4.03 -1.23
C ALA A 53 3.37 4.41 -1.26
N VAL A 54 3.81 5.40 -0.47
CA VAL A 54 5.23 5.79 -0.32
C VAL A 54 6.05 4.66 0.32
N MET A 55 5.49 3.95 1.30
CA MET A 55 6.11 2.72 1.83
C MET A 55 6.24 1.65 0.75
N GLY A 56 5.19 1.43 -0.05
CA GLY A 56 5.21 0.49 -1.17
C GLY A 56 6.29 0.85 -2.19
N ALA A 57 6.36 2.11 -2.57
CA ALA A 57 7.39 2.69 -3.43
C ALA A 57 8.82 2.40 -2.93
N ASN A 58 9.07 2.56 -1.63
CA ASN A 58 10.36 2.21 -1.02
C ASN A 58 10.64 0.69 -1.07
N ALA A 59 9.62 -0.15 -0.94
CA ALA A 59 9.75 -1.59 -1.08
C ALA A 59 10.05 -2.01 -2.53
N VAL A 60 9.35 -1.42 -3.52
CA VAL A 60 9.68 -1.59 -4.95
C VAL A 60 11.14 -1.26 -5.19
N ARG A 61 11.64 -0.15 -4.65
CA ARG A 61 13.05 0.24 -4.80
C ARG A 61 14.04 -0.80 -4.28
N ARG A 62 13.77 -1.37 -3.12
CA ARG A 62 14.68 -2.38 -2.55
C ARG A 62 14.66 -3.68 -3.35
N VAL A 63 13.49 -4.12 -3.81
CA VAL A 63 13.36 -5.40 -4.54
C VAL A 63 13.82 -5.27 -5.99
N CYS A 64 13.41 -4.21 -6.69
CA CYS A 64 13.69 -4.02 -8.11
C CYS A 64 15.14 -3.63 -8.40
N ALA A 65 15.89 -3.14 -7.40
CA ALA A 65 17.33 -2.88 -7.52
C ALA A 65 18.15 -4.14 -7.88
N TYR A 66 17.58 -5.33 -7.66
CA TYR A 66 18.22 -6.60 -8.02
C TYR A 66 17.96 -7.05 -9.47
N GLY A 67 17.31 -6.22 -10.30
CA GLY A 67 17.24 -6.45 -11.75
C GLY A 67 16.27 -7.56 -12.16
N ILE A 68 15.04 -7.55 -11.66
CA ILE A 68 13.99 -8.56 -11.94
C ILE A 68 13.34 -8.45 -13.34
N GLY A 69 13.94 -7.68 -14.26
CA GLY A 69 13.48 -7.52 -15.64
C GLY A 69 12.03 -7.01 -15.76
N THR A 70 11.19 -7.74 -16.49
CA THR A 70 9.75 -7.44 -16.66
C THR A 70 8.93 -7.61 -15.39
N GLY A 71 9.54 -8.11 -14.30
CA GLY A 71 8.94 -8.17 -12.97
C GLY A 71 8.72 -6.79 -12.33
N VAL A 72 9.42 -5.74 -12.79
CA VAL A 72 9.35 -4.41 -12.17
C VAL A 72 7.96 -3.78 -12.30
N PRO A 73 7.32 -3.70 -13.49
CA PRO A 73 5.96 -3.17 -13.59
C PRO A 73 4.90 -4.07 -12.94
N SER A 74 5.11 -5.39 -12.90
CA SER A 74 4.12 -6.31 -12.35
C SER A 74 4.12 -6.36 -10.82
N ILE A 75 5.21 -5.98 -10.15
CA ILE A 75 5.31 -6.05 -8.68
C ILE A 75 4.35 -5.08 -7.96
N GLY A 76 4.08 -3.91 -8.55
CA GLY A 76 3.12 -2.94 -8.02
C GLY A 76 1.67 -3.39 -8.21
N MET A 77 1.39 -4.10 -9.31
CA MET A 77 0.07 -4.70 -9.53
C MET A 77 -0.14 -5.90 -8.61
N LEU A 78 0.91 -6.69 -8.35
CA LEU A 78 0.89 -7.78 -7.36
C LEU A 78 0.61 -7.24 -5.96
N SER A 79 1.23 -6.13 -5.56
CA SER A 79 0.99 -5.44 -4.28
C SER A 79 -0.51 -5.18 -4.07
N LEU A 80 -1.18 -4.60 -5.07
CA LEU A 80 -2.61 -4.31 -4.97
C LEU A 80 -3.48 -5.54 -5.09
N GLY A 81 -3.09 -6.54 -5.88
CA GLY A 81 -3.77 -7.83 -5.92
C GLY A 81 -3.83 -8.48 -4.55
N MET A 82 -2.69 -8.52 -3.84
CA MET A 82 -2.63 -8.99 -2.45
C MET A 82 -3.46 -8.10 -1.52
N GLY A 83 -3.41 -6.79 -1.73
CA GLY A 83 -4.19 -5.81 -0.97
C GLY A 83 -5.71 -6.01 -1.07
N VAL A 84 -6.25 -6.19 -2.28
CA VAL A 84 -7.69 -6.40 -2.49
C VAL A 84 -8.19 -7.65 -1.76
N VAL A 85 -7.45 -8.76 -1.89
CA VAL A 85 -7.79 -10.01 -1.19
C VAL A 85 -7.77 -9.79 0.33
N ALA A 86 -6.73 -9.12 0.84
CA ALA A 86 -6.59 -8.87 2.27
C ALA A 86 -7.68 -7.94 2.83
N VAL A 87 -8.09 -6.91 2.09
CA VAL A 87 -9.17 -6.01 2.49
C VAL A 87 -10.50 -6.74 2.57
N LEU A 88 -10.85 -7.50 1.54
CA LEU A 88 -12.12 -8.22 1.53
C LEU A 88 -12.18 -9.29 2.62
N PHE A 89 -11.09 -10.01 2.81
CA PHE A 89 -10.98 -11.00 3.88
C PHE A 89 -11.01 -10.35 5.27
N GLY A 90 -10.19 -9.32 5.50
CA GLY A 90 -10.07 -8.70 6.81
C GLY A 90 -11.34 -7.98 7.27
N LEU A 91 -12.02 -7.28 6.36
CA LEU A 91 -13.29 -6.61 6.68
C LEU A 91 -14.43 -7.61 6.88
N SER A 92 -14.52 -8.66 6.04
CA SER A 92 -15.59 -9.67 6.19
C SER A 92 -15.48 -10.45 7.50
N ILE A 93 -14.26 -10.80 7.94
CA ILE A 93 -14.06 -11.43 9.25
C ILE A 93 -14.40 -10.49 10.39
N ALA A 94 -13.99 -9.22 10.29
CA ALA A 94 -14.27 -8.24 11.33
C ALA A 94 -15.79 -8.03 11.55
N GLU A 95 -16.57 -8.02 10.48
CA GLU A 95 -18.03 -7.95 10.56
C GLU A 95 -18.64 -9.21 11.17
N GLN A 96 -18.19 -10.41 10.77
CA GLN A 96 -18.69 -11.66 11.35
C GLN A 96 -18.39 -11.78 12.86
N MET A 97 -17.27 -11.21 13.31
CA MET A 97 -16.91 -11.16 14.73
C MET A 97 -17.61 -10.04 15.50
N GLY A 98 -18.38 -9.16 14.84
CA GLY A 98 -19.05 -8.02 15.45
C GLY A 98 -18.11 -6.87 15.85
N ILE A 99 -16.86 -6.87 15.37
CA ILE A 99 -15.85 -5.86 15.70
C ILE A 99 -15.36 -5.16 14.41
N GLY A 100 -16.28 -4.51 13.68
CA GLY A 100 -15.99 -3.88 12.39
C GLY A 100 -14.82 -2.89 12.42
N ILE A 101 -14.59 -2.20 13.56
CA ILE A 101 -13.46 -1.27 13.75
C ILE A 101 -12.10 -1.99 13.62
N LEU A 102 -11.99 -3.25 14.02
CA LEU A 102 -10.73 -4.01 13.92
C LEU A 102 -10.41 -4.44 12.48
N GLY A 103 -11.32 -4.25 11.52
CA GLY A 103 -11.16 -4.71 10.15
C GLY A 103 -9.90 -4.20 9.45
N VAL A 104 -9.49 -2.95 9.72
CA VAL A 104 -8.24 -2.37 9.17
C VAL A 104 -7.00 -3.11 9.70
N ILE A 105 -6.94 -3.40 11.01
CA ILE A 105 -5.82 -4.12 11.61
C ILE A 105 -5.80 -5.58 11.18
N ILE A 106 -6.97 -6.24 11.14
CA ILE A 106 -7.07 -7.64 10.70
C ILE A 106 -6.62 -7.77 9.24
N ALA A 107 -7.08 -6.87 8.36
CA ALA A 107 -6.66 -6.83 6.96
C ALA A 107 -5.14 -6.61 6.83
N LEU A 108 -4.55 -5.70 7.61
CA LEU A 108 -3.12 -5.41 7.58
C LEU A 108 -2.26 -6.57 8.10
N VAL A 109 -2.65 -7.19 9.22
CA VAL A 109 -1.92 -8.35 9.77
C VAL A 109 -1.99 -9.52 8.80
N TYR A 110 -3.17 -9.79 8.27
CA TYR A 110 -3.36 -10.84 7.27
C TYR A 110 -2.53 -10.56 6.01
N SER A 111 -2.52 -9.33 5.49
CA SER A 111 -1.77 -9.00 4.29
C SER A 111 -0.27 -9.14 4.48
N MET A 112 0.28 -8.75 5.63
CA MET A 112 1.71 -8.92 5.92
C MET A 112 2.10 -10.40 5.95
N ILE A 113 1.29 -11.26 6.59
CA ILE A 113 1.52 -12.71 6.58
C ILE A 113 1.42 -13.26 5.15
N PHE A 114 0.39 -12.86 4.41
CA PHE A 114 0.18 -13.29 3.04
C PHE A 114 1.33 -12.87 2.11
N GLY A 115 1.79 -11.63 2.22
CA GLY A 115 2.93 -11.10 1.48
C GLY A 115 4.24 -11.80 1.81
N TYR A 116 4.44 -12.16 3.08
CA TYR A 116 5.58 -12.97 3.51
C TYR A 116 5.56 -14.36 2.87
N VAL A 117 4.40 -15.03 2.86
CA VAL A 117 4.24 -16.34 2.21
C VAL A 117 4.51 -16.25 0.70
N VAL A 118 3.98 -15.24 0.02
CA VAL A 118 4.26 -15.01 -1.41
C VAL A 118 5.76 -14.75 -1.62
N GLY A 119 6.41 -14.01 -0.71
CA GLY A 119 7.85 -13.79 -0.74
C GLY A 119 8.69 -15.06 -0.55
N LEU A 120 8.27 -15.94 0.36
CA LEU A 120 8.90 -17.25 0.54
C LEU A 120 8.81 -18.10 -0.74
N ILE A 121 7.63 -18.12 -1.37
CA ILE A 121 7.43 -18.82 -2.65
C ILE A 121 8.33 -18.21 -3.74
N ALA A 122 8.35 -16.88 -3.84
CA ALA A 122 9.15 -16.19 -4.83
C ALA A 122 10.66 -16.46 -4.67
N ASN A 123 11.15 -16.47 -3.43
CA ASN A 123 12.57 -16.64 -3.19
C ASN A 123 13.00 -18.11 -3.24
N ARG A 124 12.23 -19.01 -2.60
CA ARG A 124 12.63 -20.41 -2.37
C ARG A 124 12.09 -21.39 -3.41
N VAL A 125 10.96 -21.10 -4.04
CA VAL A 125 10.33 -22.00 -5.03
C VAL A 125 10.66 -21.53 -6.45
N MET A 126 10.52 -20.23 -6.74
CA MET A 126 10.80 -19.69 -8.07
C MET A 126 12.29 -19.39 -8.32
N GLY A 127 13.12 -19.41 -7.27
CA GLY A 127 14.57 -19.31 -7.40
C GLY A 127 15.09 -17.90 -7.70
N PHE A 128 14.36 -16.85 -7.35
CA PHE A 128 14.86 -15.48 -7.52
C PHE A 128 16.11 -15.19 -6.68
N ASN A 129 16.29 -15.85 -5.52
CA ASN A 129 17.46 -15.70 -4.64
C ASN A 129 17.80 -14.24 -4.28
N ILE A 130 16.78 -13.40 -4.08
CA ILE A 130 16.93 -11.98 -3.72
C ILE A 130 16.85 -11.84 -2.19
N PRO A 131 17.89 -11.32 -1.51
CA PRO A 131 17.94 -11.28 -0.04
C PRO A 131 16.79 -10.52 0.63
N VAL A 132 16.26 -9.49 -0.03
CA VAL A 132 15.20 -8.62 0.50
C VAL A 132 13.81 -8.98 -0.03
N MET A 133 13.64 -10.09 -0.75
CA MET A 133 12.38 -10.44 -1.41
C MET A 133 11.25 -10.68 -0.40
N GLU A 134 11.53 -11.43 0.66
CA GLU A 134 10.54 -11.80 1.67
C GLU A 134 10.04 -10.56 2.44
N GLU A 135 10.95 -9.69 2.87
CA GLU A 135 10.62 -8.41 3.53
C GLU A 135 9.92 -7.45 2.55
N GLY A 136 10.43 -7.35 1.32
CA GLY A 136 9.91 -6.45 0.30
C GLY A 136 8.47 -6.78 -0.10
N LEU A 137 8.14 -8.05 -0.31
CA LEU A 137 6.77 -8.47 -0.62
C LEU A 137 5.81 -8.36 0.58
N THR A 138 6.32 -8.53 1.81
CA THR A 138 5.57 -8.22 3.03
C THR A 138 5.18 -6.74 3.06
N ASP A 139 6.14 -5.85 2.81
CA ASP A 139 5.91 -4.41 2.80
C ASP A 139 5.03 -3.96 1.64
N LEU A 140 5.18 -4.57 0.47
CA LEU A 140 4.30 -4.32 -0.67
C LEU A 140 2.87 -4.77 -0.39
N SER A 141 2.67 -5.93 0.23
CA SER A 141 1.33 -6.41 0.58
C SER A 141 0.65 -5.47 1.58
N GLY A 142 1.40 -5.04 2.61
CA GLY A 142 0.92 -4.04 3.58
C GLY A 142 0.57 -2.71 2.92
N ALA A 143 1.46 -2.17 2.08
CA ALA A 143 1.25 -0.93 1.34
C ALA A 143 0.02 -1.01 0.42
N GLY A 144 -0.12 -2.11 -0.33
CA GLY A 144 -1.26 -2.33 -1.20
C GLY A 144 -2.58 -2.42 -0.44
N THR A 145 -2.58 -3.08 0.72
CA THR A 145 -3.76 -3.16 1.59
C THR A 145 -4.18 -1.79 2.11
N LEU A 146 -3.24 -0.99 2.60
CA LEU A 146 -3.49 0.35 3.11
C LEU A 146 -3.97 1.31 2.00
N ALA A 147 -3.41 1.16 0.80
CA ALA A 147 -3.83 1.91 -0.37
C ALA A 147 -5.27 1.57 -0.79
N ILE A 148 -5.61 0.28 -0.90
CA ILE A 148 -6.98 -0.17 -1.20
C ILE A 148 -7.93 0.29 -0.09
N LEU A 149 -7.59 0.15 1.19
CA LEU A 149 -8.45 0.58 2.30
C LEU A 149 -8.72 2.08 2.27
N GLY A 150 -7.70 2.92 2.24
CA GLY A 150 -7.87 4.36 2.36
C GLY A 150 -8.59 4.97 1.15
N TRP A 151 -8.33 4.47 -0.06
CA TRP A 151 -9.05 4.94 -1.25
C TRP A 151 -10.47 4.36 -1.35
N SER A 152 -10.69 3.12 -0.94
CA SER A 152 -12.05 2.55 -0.87
C SER A 152 -12.89 3.26 0.19
N PHE A 153 -12.28 3.63 1.32
CA PHE A 153 -12.92 4.40 2.38
C PHE A 153 -13.31 5.81 1.91
N ALA A 154 -12.46 6.46 1.12
CA ALA A 154 -12.78 7.78 0.56
C ALA A 154 -14.02 7.75 -0.35
N ILE A 155 -14.20 6.68 -1.11
CA ILE A 155 -15.34 6.53 -2.04
C ILE A 155 -16.61 6.09 -1.33
N SER A 156 -16.52 5.07 -0.48
CA SER A 156 -17.68 4.51 0.24
C SER A 156 -18.11 5.35 1.43
N GLY A 157 -17.21 6.17 2.01
CA GLY A 157 -17.44 6.91 3.24
C GLY A 157 -17.52 6.04 4.50
N SER A 158 -17.37 4.71 4.36
CA SER A 158 -17.55 3.71 5.41
C SER A 158 -16.47 2.64 5.32
N LEU A 159 -16.07 2.07 6.46
CA LEU A 159 -15.19 0.90 6.51
C LEU A 159 -15.97 -0.42 6.54
N GLY A 160 -17.30 -0.37 6.36
CA GLY A 160 -18.13 -1.56 6.22
C GLY A 160 -17.79 -2.36 4.97
N TYR A 161 -17.72 -3.67 5.11
CA TYR A 161 -17.49 -4.59 4.00
C TYR A 161 -18.59 -4.44 2.94
N ALA A 162 -19.85 -4.46 3.35
CA ALA A 162 -20.98 -4.32 2.42
C ALA A 162 -20.94 -2.99 1.64
N ASP A 163 -20.59 -1.89 2.32
CA ASP A 163 -20.50 -0.57 1.70
C ASP A 163 -19.35 -0.50 0.68
N ILE A 164 -18.18 -1.06 1.02
CA ILE A 164 -17.05 -1.12 0.10
C ILE A 164 -17.37 -2.00 -1.12
N VAL A 165 -18.01 -3.15 -0.92
CA VAL A 165 -18.43 -4.02 -2.04
C VAL A 165 -19.40 -3.27 -2.96
N ASN A 166 -20.42 -2.62 -2.39
CA ASN A 166 -21.45 -1.96 -3.19
C ASN A 166 -20.97 -0.67 -3.86
N SER A 167 -20.18 0.16 -3.18
CA SER A 167 -19.77 1.47 -3.67
C SER A 167 -18.47 1.45 -4.48
N VAL A 168 -17.59 0.47 -4.26
CA VAL A 168 -16.25 0.43 -4.89
C VAL A 168 -16.10 -0.73 -5.86
N ILE A 169 -16.53 -1.94 -5.47
CA ILE A 169 -16.32 -3.14 -6.29
C ILE A 169 -17.37 -3.25 -7.38
N ASN A 170 -18.65 -3.24 -7.00
CA ASN A 170 -19.77 -3.43 -7.93
C ASN A 170 -19.91 -2.28 -8.94
N THR A 171 -19.45 -1.08 -8.58
CA THR A 171 -19.41 0.11 -9.44
C THR A 171 -18.21 0.12 -10.40
N GLY A 172 -17.23 -0.77 -10.23
CA GLY A 172 -16.02 -0.82 -11.03
C GLY A 172 -14.93 0.19 -10.65
N PHE A 173 -15.15 1.03 -9.63
CA PHE A 173 -14.12 1.96 -9.14
C PHE A 173 -12.85 1.26 -8.68
N LEU A 174 -12.96 0.00 -8.22
CA LEU A 174 -11.81 -0.81 -7.89
C LEU A 174 -10.78 -0.88 -9.01
N ALA A 175 -11.19 -0.93 -10.29
CA ALA A 175 -10.26 -0.99 -11.41
C ALA A 175 -9.39 0.29 -11.51
N ILE A 176 -9.99 1.45 -11.22
CA ILE A 176 -9.29 2.74 -11.22
C ILE A 176 -8.30 2.77 -10.04
N ILE A 177 -8.76 2.39 -8.84
CA ILE A 177 -7.90 2.30 -7.66
C ILE A 177 -6.73 1.35 -7.93
N PHE A 178 -6.99 0.23 -8.60
CA PHE A 178 -5.99 -0.78 -8.91
C PHE A 178 -4.91 -0.25 -9.86
N ILE A 179 -5.30 0.39 -10.97
CA ILE A 179 -4.32 0.91 -11.94
C ILE A 179 -3.60 2.14 -11.38
N CYS A 180 -4.33 3.14 -10.89
CA CYS A 180 -3.72 4.36 -10.36
C CYS A 180 -2.86 4.08 -9.13
N GLY A 181 -3.30 3.16 -8.28
CA GLY A 181 -2.51 2.72 -7.14
C GLY A 181 -1.24 1.99 -7.54
N GLY A 182 -1.32 1.14 -8.57
CA GLY A 182 -0.19 0.39 -9.07
C GLY A 182 0.85 1.36 -9.59
N LEU A 183 0.42 2.35 -10.37
CA LEU A 183 1.28 3.45 -10.85
C LEU A 183 1.86 4.28 -9.70
N ALA A 184 1.09 4.57 -8.64
CA ALA A 184 1.58 5.31 -7.49
C ALA A 184 2.69 4.55 -6.72
N ILE A 185 2.50 3.24 -6.50
CA ILE A 185 3.50 2.38 -5.86
C ILE A 185 4.72 2.17 -6.77
N LEU A 186 4.51 2.11 -8.09
CA LEU A 186 5.58 1.97 -9.09
C LEU A 186 6.27 3.28 -9.44
N HIS A 187 5.78 4.43 -8.98
CA HIS A 187 6.32 5.74 -9.34
C HIS A 187 7.85 5.88 -9.19
N PRO A 188 8.52 5.27 -8.19
CA PRO A 188 10.00 5.29 -8.11
C PRO A 188 10.71 4.57 -9.26
N PHE A 189 10.00 3.69 -9.98
CA PHE A 189 10.41 2.99 -11.19
C PHE A 189 9.42 3.34 -12.31
N ASN A 190 9.35 4.62 -12.68
CA ASN A 190 8.72 4.97 -13.94
C ASN A 190 9.51 4.28 -15.06
N ALA A 191 8.87 3.33 -15.74
CA ALA A 191 9.46 2.14 -16.40
C ALA A 191 10.39 2.38 -17.61
N ASN A 192 10.95 3.59 -17.79
CA ASN A 192 11.78 3.95 -18.94
C ASN A 192 13.23 4.33 -18.60
N LEU A 193 13.65 4.34 -17.31
CA LEU A 193 14.94 4.97 -16.93
C LEU A 193 15.96 4.03 -16.27
N GLY A 194 15.65 2.74 -16.19
CA GLY A 194 16.61 1.70 -15.81
C GLY A 194 17.08 1.74 -14.34
N PRO A 195 17.85 0.75 -13.89
CA PRO A 195 18.27 0.58 -12.49
C PRO A 195 19.20 1.67 -11.93
N ASP A 196 19.58 2.67 -12.74
CA ASP A 196 20.66 3.63 -12.44
C ASP A 196 20.31 5.10 -12.75
N GLU A 197 19.05 5.45 -13.04
CA GLU A 197 18.69 6.87 -13.08
C GLU A 197 18.56 7.43 -11.66
N LYS A 198 19.38 8.44 -11.36
CA LYS A 198 19.37 9.15 -10.08
C LYS A 198 17.98 9.73 -9.81
N GLN A 199 17.31 9.14 -8.82
CA GLN A 199 15.99 9.50 -8.30
C GLN A 199 15.86 10.91 -7.69
N ASP A 200 16.86 11.77 -7.84
CA ASP A 200 16.83 13.15 -7.36
C ASP A 200 15.74 14.01 -8.08
N ARG A 201 15.04 13.46 -9.07
CA ARG A 201 13.96 14.16 -9.78
C ARG A 201 12.54 13.78 -9.37
N THR A 202 12.33 12.64 -8.70
CA THR A 202 10.96 12.11 -8.46
C THR A 202 10.53 12.00 -7.01
N LEU A 203 11.44 12.11 -6.03
CA LEU A 203 11.09 12.04 -4.61
C LEU A 203 11.56 13.25 -3.77
N VAL A 204 12.45 14.09 -4.29
CA VAL A 204 12.85 15.39 -3.71
C VAL A 204 13.77 16.06 -4.72
N ASN A 205 13.55 17.35 -5.05
CA ASN A 205 14.57 18.15 -5.72
C ASN A 205 15.94 17.95 -5.04
N ALA A 206 16.91 17.41 -5.77
CA ALA A 206 18.33 17.57 -5.49
C ALA A 206 19.12 17.72 -6.81
#